data_AF-A0AAJ2H260-F1
#
_entry.id   AF-A0AAJ2H260-F1
#
_cell.length_a   1.000
_cell.length_b   1.000
_cell.length_c   1.000
_cell.angle_alpha   90.00
_cell.angle_beta   90.00
_cell.angle_gamma   90.00
#
_symmetry.space_group_name_H-M   'P 1'
#
loop_
_entity.id
_entity.type
_entity.pdbx_description
1 polymer ?
#
loop_
_entity_poly.entity_id
_entity_poly.type
_entity_poly.pdbx_seq_one_letter_code
_entity_poly.pdbx_strand_id
1 'polypeptide(L)'
;MTKVYDFKAEKLEGGEQSLSEYEGKVLLIVNTASKCGFTPQFDGLEKVFQKYKDQGLVVLGFPCNQFASQDPASNSEIGEFCQRNYGVSFPMFAKIDVNGSNAHPLYKYLTKEAKGLLGTEAVKWNFTKFLVGRDGN
;
A
#
# COMPACT_ATOMS: atom_id res chain seq x y z
N MET A 1 -1.54 22.78 -1.56
CA MET A 1 -0.87 21.78 -0.71
C MET A 1 -0.97 20.45 -1.42
N THR A 2 0.10 19.65 -1.45
CA THR A 2 0.09 18.32 -2.06
C THR A 2 -0.74 17.36 -1.20
N LYS A 3 -1.57 16.56 -1.85
CA LYS A 3 -2.42 15.54 -1.22
C LYS A 3 -2.13 14.17 -1.80
N VAL A 4 -2.62 13.13 -1.15
CA VAL A 4 -2.55 11.76 -1.69
C VAL A 4 -3.21 11.64 -3.09
N TYR A 5 -4.23 12.46 -3.37
CA TYR A 5 -4.95 12.48 -4.64
C TYR A 5 -4.15 13.00 -5.84
N ASP A 6 -3.01 13.65 -5.61
CA ASP A 6 -2.13 14.15 -6.69
C ASP A 6 -1.25 13.03 -7.28
N PHE A 7 -1.23 11.85 -6.65
CA PHE A 7 -0.42 10.72 -7.08
C PHE A 7 -1.21 9.73 -7.93
N LYS A 8 -0.46 8.94 -8.68
CA LYS A 8 -0.97 7.83 -9.46
C LYS A 8 -0.09 6.61 -9.20
N ALA A 9 -0.63 5.42 -9.44
CA ALA A 9 0.09 4.17 -9.28
C ALA A 9 -0.31 3.18 -10.38
N GLU A 10 0.65 2.36 -10.81
CA GLU A 10 0.40 1.30 -11.77
C GLU A 10 -0.32 0.12 -11.08
N LYS A 11 -1.29 -0.49 -11.75
CA LYS A 11 -2.00 -1.69 -11.28
C LYS A 11 -1.20 -2.96 -11.55
N LEU A 12 -1.52 -4.06 -10.87
CA LEU A 12 -0.80 -5.34 -11.06
C LEU A 12 -0.84 -5.85 -12.51
N GLU A 13 -1.96 -5.65 -13.18
CA GLU A 13 -2.29 -6.08 -14.54
C GLU A 13 -1.83 -5.07 -15.60
N GLY A 14 -1.15 -4.00 -15.16
CA GLY A 14 -0.73 -2.89 -15.98
C GLY A 14 -1.76 -1.76 -16.06
N GLY A 15 -1.28 -0.62 -16.57
CA GLY A 15 -2.04 0.61 -16.65
C GLY A 15 -2.01 1.40 -15.33
N GLU A 16 -2.19 2.71 -15.46
CA GLU A 16 -2.09 3.66 -14.35
C GLU A 16 -3.49 3.94 -13.76
N GLN A 17 -3.58 4.06 -12.44
CA GLN A 17 -4.76 4.49 -11.72
C GLN A 17 -4.47 5.75 -10.92
N SER A 18 -5.36 6.74 -11.01
CA SER A 18 -5.24 7.97 -10.24
C SER A 18 -5.75 7.77 -8.82
N LEU A 19 -5.01 8.23 -7.81
CA LEU A 19 -5.49 8.14 -6.43
C LEU A 19 -6.62 9.13 -6.15
N SER A 20 -6.83 10.14 -7.01
CA SER A 20 -8.00 11.02 -6.97
C SER A 20 -9.33 10.26 -7.10
N GLU A 21 -9.34 9.06 -7.68
CA GLU A 21 -10.53 8.20 -7.74
C GLU A 21 -11.03 7.78 -6.35
N TYR A 22 -10.17 7.87 -5.33
CA TYR A 22 -10.51 7.59 -3.95
C TYR A 22 -10.82 8.85 -3.12
N GLU A 23 -11.10 9.99 -3.77
CA GLU A 23 -11.46 11.22 -3.07
C GLU A 23 -12.70 11.04 -2.17
N GLY A 24 -12.62 11.57 -0.94
CA GLY A 24 -13.68 11.43 0.06
C GLY A 24 -13.67 10.07 0.79
N LYS A 25 -12.76 9.15 0.46
CA LYS A 25 -12.56 7.87 1.16
C LYS A 25 -11.45 7.99 2.20
N VAL A 26 -11.54 7.17 3.25
CA VAL A 26 -10.42 6.94 4.17
C VAL A 26 -9.52 5.88 3.53
N LEU A 27 -8.21 6.14 3.45
CA LEU A 27 -7.28 5.20 2.82
C LEU A 27 -6.38 4.57 3.87
N LEU A 28 -6.25 3.25 3.84
CA LEU A 28 -5.21 2.52 4.56
C LEU A 28 -4.18 2.02 3.54
N ILE A 29 -3.07 2.75 3.41
CA ILE A 29 -2.00 2.45 2.44
C ILE A 29 -0.95 1.58 3.11
N VAL A 30 -0.62 0.44 2.50
CA VAL A 30 0.24 -0.58 3.12
C VAL A 30 1.31 -1.06 2.15
N ASN A 31 2.59 -1.05 2.56
CA ASN A 31 3.62 -1.76 1.80
C ASN A 31 3.58 -3.25 2.17
N THR A 32 3.48 -4.15 1.20
CA THR A 32 3.20 -5.58 1.44
C THR A 32 4.33 -6.48 0.93
N ALA A 33 4.33 -7.73 1.38
CA ALA A 33 5.25 -8.77 0.91
C ALA A 33 4.62 -10.17 1.03
N SER A 34 4.85 -11.02 0.02
CA SER A 34 4.29 -12.38 -0.05
C SER A 34 5.05 -13.42 0.79
N LYS A 35 6.34 -13.22 1.04
CA LYS A 35 7.22 -14.19 1.74
C LYS A 35 7.80 -13.61 3.04
N CYS A 36 6.95 -12.99 3.85
CA CYS A 36 7.31 -12.36 5.12
C CYS A 36 6.63 -13.06 6.31
N GLY A 37 7.24 -13.05 7.49
CA GLY A 37 6.59 -13.52 8.72
C GLY A 37 5.32 -12.74 9.08
N PHE A 38 5.12 -11.56 8.48
CA PHE A 38 3.93 -10.73 8.63
C PHE A 38 2.91 -10.89 7.49
N THR A 39 3.17 -11.76 6.51
CA THR A 39 2.21 -12.03 5.43
C THR A 39 0.82 -12.46 5.94
N PRO A 40 0.65 -13.17 7.07
CA PRO A 40 -0.67 -13.41 7.66
C PRO A 40 -1.49 -12.15 8.00
N GLN A 41 -0.88 -10.95 8.02
CA GLN A 41 -1.62 -9.70 8.18
C GLN A 41 -2.56 -9.40 7.02
N PHE A 42 -2.42 -10.03 5.84
CA PHE A 42 -3.39 -9.91 4.75
C PHE A 42 -4.81 -10.28 5.19
N ASP A 43 -4.98 -11.35 6.00
CA ASP A 43 -6.29 -11.72 6.55
C ASP A 43 -6.89 -10.60 7.43
N GLY A 44 -6.03 -9.95 8.23
CA GLY A 44 -6.44 -8.84 9.08
C GLY A 44 -6.85 -7.62 8.26
N LEU A 45 -6.08 -7.29 7.22
CA LEU A 45 -6.36 -6.20 6.30
C LEU A 45 -7.66 -6.44 5.54
N GLU A 46 -7.89 -7.66 5.05
CA GLU A 46 -9.11 -8.03 4.35
C GLU A 46 -10.33 -7.93 5.29
N LYS A 47 -10.23 -8.44 6.52
CA LYS A 47 -11.32 -8.30 7.52
C LYS A 47 -11.64 -6.83 7.83
N VAL A 48 -10.62 -5.98 7.97
CA VAL A 48 -10.80 -4.54 8.19
C VAL A 48 -11.45 -3.88 6.97
N PHE A 49 -11.00 -4.23 5.77
CA PHE A 49 -11.59 -3.73 4.53
C PHE A 49 -13.06 -4.11 4.42
N GLN A 50 -13.39 -5.40 4.55
CA GLN A 50 -14.78 -5.87 4.47
C GLN A 50 -15.68 -5.21 5.51
N LYS A 51 -15.18 -4.98 6.73
CA LYS A 51 -15.95 -4.37 7.81
C LYS A 51 -16.29 -2.90 7.55
N TYR A 52 -15.40 -2.14 6.92
CA TYR A 52 -15.53 -0.67 6.81
C TYR A 52 -15.63 -0.14 5.38
N LYS A 53 -15.58 -0.99 4.34
CA LYS A 53 -15.68 -0.55 2.93
C LYS A 53 -16.96 0.26 2.65
N ASP A 54 -18.10 -0.18 3.21
CA ASP A 54 -19.38 0.51 3.03
C ASP A 54 -19.46 1.84 3.82
N GLN A 55 -18.55 2.03 4.78
CA GLN A 55 -18.36 3.30 5.51
C GLN A 55 -17.31 4.20 4.84
N GLY A 56 -16.73 3.76 3.72
CA GLY A 56 -15.79 4.52 2.91
C GLY A 56 -14.32 4.26 3.22
N LEU A 57 -13.96 3.16 3.89
CA LEU A 57 -12.55 2.73 3.99
C LEU A 57 -12.12 1.99 2.72
N VAL A 58 -10.92 2.29 2.21
CA VAL A 58 -10.28 1.51 1.15
C VAL A 58 -8.86 1.16 1.60
N VAL A 59 -8.50 -0.12 1.49
CA VAL A 59 -7.11 -0.57 1.71
C VAL A 59 -6.40 -0.56 0.36
N LEU A 60 -5.19 -0.01 0.30
CA LEU A 60 -4.37 0.02 -0.92
C LEU A 60 -3.05 -0.70 -0.65
N GLY A 61 -2.83 -1.84 -1.30
CA GLY A 61 -1.64 -2.66 -1.12
C GLY A 61 -0.57 -2.41 -2.17
N PHE A 62 0.65 -2.12 -1.72
CA PHE A 62 1.82 -1.87 -2.57
C PHE A 62 2.91 -2.90 -2.29
N PRO A 63 3.06 -3.93 -3.13
CA PRO A 63 4.14 -4.90 -2.99
C PRO A 63 5.52 -4.21 -3.01
N CYS A 64 6.45 -4.68 -2.20
CA CYS A 64 7.80 -4.12 -2.12
C CYS A 64 8.85 -5.18 -1.81
N ASN A 65 9.95 -5.19 -2.56
CA ASN A 65 11.02 -6.18 -2.38
C ASN A 65 12.23 -5.65 -1.58
N GLN A 66 12.19 -4.41 -1.10
CA GLN A 66 13.34 -3.77 -0.43
C GLN A 66 13.66 -4.35 0.95
N PHE A 67 12.74 -5.12 1.55
CA PHE A 67 12.88 -5.67 2.89
C PHE A 67 13.17 -7.17 2.83
N ALA A 68 14.44 -7.53 3.02
CA ALA A 68 14.95 -8.91 2.97
C ALA A 68 14.57 -9.69 1.70
N SER A 69 14.32 -9.00 0.57
CA SER A 69 13.89 -9.60 -0.70
C SER A 69 12.68 -10.53 -0.57
N GLN A 70 11.71 -10.14 0.27
CA GLN A 70 10.53 -10.96 0.61
C GLN A 70 9.38 -10.87 -0.39
N ASP A 71 9.54 -10.17 -1.52
CA ASP A 71 8.55 -10.15 -2.60
C ASP A 71 9.20 -10.12 -4.01
N PRO A 72 10.00 -11.15 -4.36
CA PRO A 72 10.78 -11.15 -5.60
C PRO A 72 9.93 -11.48 -6.84
N ALA A 73 8.73 -12.03 -6.64
CA ALA A 73 7.85 -12.50 -7.70
C ALA A 73 7.34 -11.35 -8.60
N SER A 74 6.82 -11.71 -9.78
CA SER A 74 6.19 -10.76 -10.69
C SER A 74 4.85 -10.24 -10.16
N ASN A 75 4.34 -9.12 -10.69
CA ASN A 75 3.06 -8.55 -10.27
C ASN A 75 1.91 -9.58 -10.38
N SER A 76 1.84 -10.34 -11.49
CA SER A 76 0.80 -11.37 -11.68
C SER A 76 0.86 -12.45 -10.60
N GLU A 77 2.07 -12.95 -10.28
CA GLU A 77 2.25 -13.98 -9.25
C GLU A 77 1.90 -13.45 -7.85
N ILE A 78 2.19 -12.18 -7.57
CA ILE A 78 1.85 -11.53 -6.29
C ILE A 78 0.33 -11.41 -6.14
N GLY A 79 -0.37 -10.95 -7.19
CA GLY A 79 -1.83 -10.87 -7.21
C GLY A 79 -2.48 -12.22 -6.97
N GLU A 80 -2.06 -13.23 -7.73
CA GLU A 80 -2.54 -14.61 -7.55
C GLU A 80 -2.28 -15.14 -6.15
N PHE A 81 -1.08 -14.89 -5.58
CA PHE A 81 -0.75 -15.31 -4.24
C PHE A 81 -1.68 -14.69 -3.19
N CYS A 82 -1.90 -13.37 -3.25
CA CYS A 82 -2.74 -12.66 -2.30
C CYS A 82 -4.20 -13.13 -2.39
N GLN A 83 -4.72 -13.30 -3.60
CA GLN A 83 -6.09 -13.78 -3.81
C GLN A 83 -6.26 -15.24 -3.37
N ARG A 84 -5.38 -16.15 -3.81
CA ARG A 84 -5.51 -17.60 -3.58
C ARG A 84 -5.32 -17.98 -2.12
N ASN A 85 -4.42 -17.30 -1.40
CA ASN A 85 -4.06 -17.68 -0.03
C ASN A 85 -4.80 -16.88 1.05
N TYR A 86 -5.23 -15.64 0.75
CA TYR A 86 -5.79 -14.74 1.75
C TYR A 86 -7.13 -14.11 1.33
N GLY A 87 -7.63 -14.42 0.13
CA GLY A 87 -8.91 -13.86 -0.36
C GLY A 87 -8.90 -12.34 -0.50
N VAL A 88 -7.72 -11.73 -0.68
CA VAL A 88 -7.57 -10.28 -0.80
C VAL A 88 -8.46 -9.76 -1.92
N SER A 89 -9.35 -8.83 -1.58
CA SER A 89 -10.28 -8.19 -2.51
C SER A 89 -10.14 -6.67 -2.58
N PHE A 90 -9.30 -6.09 -1.72
CA PHE A 90 -8.93 -4.68 -1.83
C PHE A 90 -7.91 -4.43 -2.97
N PRO A 91 -7.83 -3.21 -3.51
CA PRO A 91 -6.90 -2.87 -4.58
C PRO A 91 -5.43 -3.16 -4.24
N MET A 92 -4.78 -3.90 -5.14
CA MET A 92 -3.33 -4.16 -5.13
C MET A 92 -2.70 -3.48 -6.35
N PHE A 93 -1.55 -2.86 -6.15
CA PHE A 93 -0.81 -2.14 -7.18
C PHE A 93 0.46 -2.90 -7.59
N ALA A 94 1.08 -2.46 -8.68
CA ALA A 94 2.39 -2.93 -9.10
C ALA A 94 3.43 -2.76 -8.00
N LYS A 95 4.44 -3.64 -8.02
CA LYS A 95 5.55 -3.58 -7.08
C LYS A 95 6.33 -2.27 -7.22
N ILE A 96 6.63 -1.64 -6.09
CA ILE A 96 7.36 -0.37 -6.04
C ILE A 96 8.48 -0.39 -4.99
N ASP A 97 9.40 0.56 -5.13
CA ASP A 97 10.31 0.95 -4.06
C ASP A 97 9.64 1.98 -3.15
N VAL A 98 9.83 1.86 -1.84
CA VAL A 98 9.25 2.75 -0.82
C VAL A 98 10.30 3.59 -0.10
N ASN A 99 11.57 3.20 -0.18
CA ASN A 99 12.72 3.90 0.38
C ASN A 99 13.77 4.24 -0.70
N GLY A 100 14.61 5.23 -0.41
CA GLY A 100 15.74 5.63 -1.28
C GLY A 100 15.36 6.59 -2.42
N SER A 101 16.32 6.88 -3.30
CA SER A 101 16.16 7.83 -4.41
C SER A 101 15.06 7.40 -5.38
N ASN A 102 14.88 6.09 -5.54
CA ASN A 102 13.91 5.48 -6.47
C ASN A 102 12.54 5.25 -5.83
N ALA A 103 12.35 5.63 -4.55
CA ALA A 103 11.06 5.48 -3.89
C ALA A 103 9.95 6.17 -4.70
N HIS A 104 8.82 5.50 -4.77
CA HIS A 104 7.62 6.00 -5.43
C HIS A 104 7.24 7.37 -4.83
N PRO A 105 6.84 8.37 -5.64
CA PRO A 105 6.51 9.72 -5.14
C PRO A 105 5.48 9.73 -4.01
N LEU A 106 4.46 8.85 -4.08
CA LEU A 106 3.51 8.64 -2.99
C LEU A 106 4.19 8.31 -1.66
N TYR A 107 5.13 7.36 -1.63
CA TYR A 107 5.79 6.96 -0.40
C TYR A 107 6.75 8.03 0.13
N LYS A 108 7.43 8.78 -0.76
CA LYS A 108 8.21 9.95 -0.36
C LYS A 108 7.35 11.01 0.33
N TYR A 109 6.13 11.22 -0.16
CA TYR A 109 5.17 12.12 0.46
C TYR A 109 4.69 11.58 1.82
N LEU A 110 4.20 10.33 1.86
CA LEU A 110 3.65 9.72 3.07
C LEU A 110 4.65 9.71 4.23
N THR A 111 5.91 9.36 3.98
CA THR A 111 6.92 9.30 5.03
C THR A 111 7.42 10.66 5.49
N LYS A 112 7.30 11.69 4.65
CA LYS A 112 7.59 13.08 5.00
C LYS A 112 6.51 13.68 5.90
N GLU A 113 5.23 13.41 5.58
CA GLU A 113 4.08 13.90 6.36
C GLU A 113 3.93 13.13 7.68
N ALA A 114 4.10 11.81 7.66
CA ALA A 114 3.98 10.94 8.83
C ALA A 114 5.34 10.37 9.25
N LYS A 115 6.17 11.23 9.87
CA LYS A 115 7.49 10.82 10.36
C LYS A 115 7.39 9.80 11.48
N GLY A 116 8.24 8.79 11.42
CA GLY A 116 8.38 7.79 12.48
C GLY A 116 9.13 8.32 13.70
N LEU A 117 9.51 7.39 14.59
CA LEU A 117 10.27 7.70 15.80
C LEU A 117 11.53 8.52 15.47
N LEU A 118 11.82 9.52 16.30
CA LEU A 118 12.93 10.48 16.13
C LEU A 118 12.92 11.22 14.78
N GLY A 119 11.75 11.38 14.15
CA GLY A 119 11.61 12.10 12.88
C GLY A 119 12.10 11.30 11.67
N THR A 120 12.21 9.98 11.78
CA THR A 120 12.70 9.16 10.67
C THR A 120 11.67 8.99 9.56
N GLU A 121 12.08 9.25 8.32
CA GLU A 121 11.23 9.20 7.12
C GLU A 121 11.38 7.87 6.34
N ALA A 122 12.09 6.90 6.88
CA ALA A 122 12.25 5.60 6.23
C ALA A 122 11.18 4.62 6.71
N VAL A 123 10.52 3.95 5.75
CA VAL A 123 9.69 2.77 6.03
C VAL A 123 10.61 1.71 6.65
N LYS A 124 10.26 1.22 7.85
CA LYS A 124 11.15 0.34 8.62
C LYS A 124 11.08 -1.12 8.18
N TRP A 125 9.91 -1.58 7.76
CA TRP A 125 9.70 -2.97 7.37
C TRP A 125 8.45 -3.16 6.50
N ASN A 126 8.25 -4.40 6.05
CA ASN A 126 7.00 -4.86 5.44
C ASN A 126 5.80 -4.61 6.37
N PHE A 127 4.65 -4.32 5.78
CA PHE A 127 3.36 -4.06 6.43
C PHE A 127 3.32 -2.80 7.31
N THR A 128 4.13 -1.77 6.97
CA THR A 128 3.94 -0.42 7.50
C THR A 128 2.67 0.17 6.89
N LYS A 129 1.89 0.91 7.70
CA LYS A 129 0.56 1.39 7.36
C LYS A 129 0.50 2.90 7.50
N PHE A 130 -0.10 3.57 6.53
CA PHE A 130 -0.45 4.98 6.58
C PHE A 130 -1.96 5.09 6.51
N LEU A 131 -2.56 5.84 7.43
CA LEU A 131 -4.00 6.13 7.43
C LEU A 131 -4.19 7.55 6.95
N VAL A 132 -4.94 7.72 5.86
CA VAL A 132 -5.20 9.00 5.21
C VAL A 132 -6.67 9.35 5.37
N GLY A 133 -6.96 10.58 5.78
CA GLY A 133 -8.28 11.12 5.93
C GLY A 133 -9.03 11.31 4.61
N ARG A 134 -10.34 11.57 4.71
CA ARG A 134 -11.23 11.80 3.55
C ARG A 134 -10.89 13.05 2.75
N ASP A 135 -10.14 13.96 3.33
CA ASP A 135 -9.65 15.20 2.72
C ASP A 135 -8.32 15.01 1.97
N GLY A 136 -7.73 13.81 2.05
CA GLY A 136 -6.48 13.43 1.38
C GLY A 136 -5.20 13.70 2.16
N ASN A 137 -5.31 14.02 3.46
CA ASN A 137 -4.18 14.25 4.38
C ASN A 137 -4.04 13.13 5.42
#